data_AF-A0A4Y2UN23-F1
#
_entry.id   AF-A0A4Y2UN23-F1
#
_cell.length_a   1.000
_cell.length_b   1.000
_cell.length_c   1.000
_cell.angle_alpha   90.00
_cell.angle_beta   90.00
_cell.angle_gamma   90.00
#
_symmetry.space_group_name_H-M   'P 1'
#
loop_
_entity.id
_entity.type
_entity.pdbx_description
1 polymer ?
#
loop_
_entity_poly.entity_id
_entity_poly.type
_entity_poly.pdbx_seq_one_letter_code
_entity_poly.pdbx_strand_id
1 'polypeptide(L)'
;MLKTERLKYTFFSFQLQNVWFQHDGAPAHKTSSVKQYLVEEFGEQIIGYCGFQEWPPRSPDLTPMDFFLWGYLKQHVYATPLPTLQDFQRRIADTFANVTPAMHIKIKVSCDN
;
A
#
# COMPACT_ATOMS: atom_id res chain seq x y z
N MET A 1 -16.54 -25.56 20.65
CA MET A 1 -16.16 -24.21 21.13
C MET A 1 -15.59 -23.47 19.92
N LEU A 2 -16.42 -22.68 19.25
CA LEU A 2 -16.25 -22.24 17.86
C LEU A 2 -15.65 -20.83 17.78
N LYS A 3 -14.57 -20.66 17.02
CA LYS A 3 -14.45 -19.71 15.88
C LYS A 3 -13.05 -19.83 15.26
N THR A 4 -12.87 -20.90 14.47
CA THR A 4 -11.66 -21.18 13.68
C THR A 4 -11.98 -21.25 12.18
N GLU A 5 -12.99 -20.50 11.71
CA GLU A 5 -13.52 -20.68 10.34
C GLU A 5 -14.02 -19.38 9.69
N ARG A 6 -13.16 -18.37 9.50
CA ARG A 6 -13.59 -17.23 8.66
C ARG A 6 -12.52 -16.43 7.91
N LEU A 7 -11.43 -17.06 7.46
CA LEU A 7 -10.53 -16.47 6.45
C LEU A 7 -9.99 -17.53 5.47
N LYS A 8 -10.84 -18.47 5.03
CA LYS A 8 -10.47 -19.50 4.03
C LYS A 8 -11.10 -19.30 2.64
N TYR A 9 -11.76 -18.17 2.39
CA TYR A 9 -12.33 -17.89 1.08
C TYR A 9 -11.41 -16.96 0.27
N THR A 10 -10.65 -17.60 -0.62
CA THR A 10 -10.17 -17.07 -1.90
C THR A 10 -9.27 -15.82 -1.85
N PHE A 11 -8.00 -16.01 -1.51
CA PHE A 11 -6.93 -15.16 -2.06
C PHE A 11 -6.05 -16.07 -2.91
N PHE A 12 -6.17 -15.94 -4.23
CA PHE A 12 -5.29 -16.58 -5.18
C PHE A 12 -3.87 -16.15 -4.80
N SER A 13 -2.98 -17.08 -4.46
CA SER A 13 -1.54 -16.80 -4.38
C SER A 13 -1.09 -16.47 -5.80
N PHE A 14 -1.25 -15.22 -6.19
CA PHE A 14 -0.52 -14.67 -7.32
C PHE A 14 0.92 -14.63 -6.84
N GLN A 15 1.75 -15.55 -7.32
CA GLN A 15 3.19 -15.33 -7.23
C GLN A 15 3.49 -14.08 -8.05
N LEU A 16 3.55 -12.94 -7.39
CA LEU A 16 3.90 -11.65 -7.97
C LEU A 16 5.40 -11.69 -8.27
N GLN A 17 5.77 -12.27 -9.42
CA GLN A 17 7.17 -12.29 -9.84
C GLN A 17 7.58 -10.89 -10.33
N ASN A 18 8.74 -10.42 -9.88
CA ASN A 18 9.32 -9.11 -10.22
C ASN A 18 8.55 -7.90 -9.69
N VAL A 19 7.96 -8.01 -8.50
CA VAL A 19 7.25 -6.90 -7.84
C VAL A 19 7.93 -6.59 -6.52
N TRP A 20 8.36 -5.33 -6.35
CA TRP A 20 8.89 -4.86 -5.08
C TRP A 20 7.76 -4.32 -4.21
N PHE A 21 7.64 -4.84 -2.99
CA PHE A 21 6.73 -4.33 -1.98
C PHE A 21 7.41 -3.22 -1.17
N GLN A 22 6.81 -2.03 -1.15
CA GLN A 22 7.31 -0.89 -0.38
C GLN A 22 6.34 -0.54 0.75
N HIS A 23 6.85 -0.36 1.97
CA HIS A 23 6.08 0.14 3.10
C HIS A 23 6.89 1.09 4.01
N ASP A 24 6.18 1.89 4.81
CA ASP A 24 6.81 2.83 5.73
C ASP A 24 7.29 2.15 7.04
N GLY A 25 8.02 2.91 7.86
CA GLY A 25 8.54 2.45 9.14
C GLY A 25 7.53 2.45 10.31
N ALA A 26 6.21 2.46 10.06
CA ALA A 26 5.21 2.49 11.13
C ALA A 26 5.32 1.26 12.07
N PRO A 27 5.13 1.40 13.40
CA PRO A 27 5.30 0.29 14.34
C PRO A 27 4.43 -0.94 14.05
N ALA A 28 3.23 -0.75 13.49
CA ALA A 28 2.34 -1.84 13.10
C ALA A 28 2.96 -2.78 12.04
N HIS A 29 3.86 -2.27 11.20
CA HIS A 29 4.53 -3.04 10.16
C HIS A 29 5.76 -3.81 10.67
N LYS A 30 6.09 -3.70 11.97
CA LYS A 30 7.31 -4.28 12.56
C LYS A 30 7.11 -5.62 13.26
N THR A 31 5.87 -6.10 13.35
CA THR A 31 5.57 -7.37 14.04
C THR A 31 6.20 -8.54 13.28
N SER A 32 6.65 -9.56 14.02
CA SER A 32 7.28 -10.75 13.43
C SER A 32 6.35 -11.50 12.46
N SER A 33 5.05 -11.54 12.76
CA SER A 33 4.04 -12.15 11.90
C SER A 33 3.90 -11.45 10.55
N VAL A 34 3.93 -10.11 10.53
CA VAL A 34 3.89 -9.33 9.28
C VAL A 34 5.18 -9.57 8.47
N LYS A 35 6.34 -9.58 9.12
CA LYS A 35 7.61 -9.87 8.43
C LYS A 35 7.62 -11.25 7.78
N GLN A 36 7.20 -12.27 8.51
CA GLN A 36 7.17 -13.64 8.00
C GLN A 36 6.27 -13.73 6.77
N TYR A 37 5.07 -13.15 6.85
CA TYR A 37 4.15 -13.11 5.70
C TYR A 37 4.76 -12.40 4.48
N LEU A 38 5.38 -11.23 4.68
CA LEU A 38 5.98 -10.48 3.57
C LEU A 38 7.14 -11.26 2.92
N VAL A 39 7.99 -11.93 3.70
CA VAL A 39 9.08 -12.76 3.16
C VAL A 39 8.53 -13.98 2.41
N GLU A 40 7.46 -14.61 2.90
CA GLU A 40 6.82 -15.76 2.22
C GLU A 40 6.21 -15.36 0.86
N GLU A 41 5.66 -14.15 0.74
CA GLU A 41 4.99 -13.69 -0.49
C GLU A 41 5.94 -12.98 -1.48
N PHE A 42 6.87 -12.17 -0.99
CA PHE A 42 7.71 -11.28 -1.82
C PHE A 42 9.21 -11.62 -1.79
N GLY A 43 9.64 -12.56 -0.94
CA GLY A 43 11.04 -12.94 -0.80
C GLY A 43 11.93 -11.76 -0.42
N GLU A 44 12.94 -11.49 -1.24
CA GLU A 44 13.86 -10.37 -1.03
C GLU A 44 13.39 -9.03 -1.62
N GLN A 45 12.26 -9.03 -2.32
CA GLN A 45 11.73 -7.88 -3.05
C GLN A 45 10.93 -6.93 -2.13
N ILE A 46 11.52 -6.52 -1.01
CA ILE A 46 10.87 -5.69 0.02
C ILE A 46 11.72 -4.46 0.33
N ILE A 47 11.10 -3.29 0.26
CA ILE A 47 11.67 -1.98 0.60
C ILE A 47 10.95 -1.44 1.84
N GLY A 48 11.66 -1.29 2.96
CA GLY A 48 11.04 -0.87 4.22
C GLY A 48 11.91 -1.19 5.44
N TYR A 49 11.39 -0.90 6.64
CA TYR A 49 12.12 -1.07 7.90
C TYR A 49 12.49 -2.53 8.26
N CYS A 50 12.09 -3.50 7.45
CA CYS A 50 12.39 -4.93 7.61
C CYS A 50 12.67 -5.64 6.27
N GLY A 51 12.83 -4.87 5.19
CA GLY A 51 13.20 -5.40 3.88
C GLY A 51 14.72 -5.51 3.74
N PHE A 52 15.16 -6.09 2.62
CA PHE A 52 16.59 -6.15 2.28
C PHE A 52 17.13 -4.75 1.93
N GLN A 53 16.25 -3.84 1.51
CA GLN A 53 16.54 -2.43 1.33
C GLN A 53 15.87 -1.61 2.43
N GLU A 54 16.68 -0.95 3.28
CA GLU A 54 16.15 -0.03 4.29
C GLU A 54 15.54 1.21 3.63
N TRP A 55 14.37 1.61 4.13
CA TRP A 55 13.72 2.86 3.74
C TRP A 55 14.00 3.95 4.79
N PRO A 56 14.39 5.16 4.39
CA PRO A 56 14.73 6.22 5.33
C PRO A 56 13.53 6.59 6.22
N PRO A 57 13.76 6.80 7.53
CA PRO A 57 12.69 7.20 8.44
C PRO A 57 12.11 8.56 8.05
N ARG A 58 10.79 8.73 8.19
CA ARG A 58 10.08 10.00 7.96
C ARG A 58 10.26 10.60 6.56
N SER A 59 10.25 9.77 5.53
CA SER A 59 10.35 10.20 4.12
C SER A 59 9.02 10.02 3.36
N PRO A 60 7.95 10.78 3.69
CA PRO A 60 6.67 10.72 2.99
C PRO A 60 6.76 11.24 1.55
N ASP A 61 7.76 12.08 1.26
CA ASP A 61 8.10 12.56 -0.07
C ASP A 61 8.57 11.44 -1.01
N LEU A 62 9.11 10.36 -0.45
CA LEU A 62 9.61 9.22 -1.22
C LEU A 62 8.54 8.13 -1.39
N THR A 63 7.50 8.11 -0.56
CA THR A 63 6.43 7.11 -0.66
C THR A 63 5.41 7.59 -1.70
N PRO A 64 5.21 6.89 -2.84
CA PRO A 64 4.30 7.35 -3.88
C PRO A 64 2.86 7.57 -3.38
N MET A 65 2.43 6.78 -2.39
CA MET A 65 1.13 6.93 -1.75
C MET A 65 1.00 8.26 -0.99
N ASP A 66 2.00 8.62 -0.19
CA ASP A 66 2.00 9.83 0.62
C ASP A 66 2.25 11.09 -0.21
N PHE A 67 3.16 10.99 -1.20
CA PHE A 67 3.51 12.09 -2.08
C PHE A 67 2.34 12.50 -3.00
N PHE A 68 1.63 11.53 -3.59
CA PHE A 68 0.63 11.79 -4.61
C PHE A 68 -0.76 11.29 -4.24
N LEU A 69 -0.90 9.97 -4.04
CA LEU A 69 -2.21 9.31 -4.00
C LEU A 69 -3.12 9.86 -2.90
N TRP A 70 -2.63 9.97 -1.66
CA TRP A 70 -3.45 10.43 -0.54
C TRP A 70 -3.85 11.90 -0.69
N GLY A 71 -2.99 12.75 -1.25
CA GLY A 71 -3.33 14.13 -1.57
C GLY A 71 -4.42 14.22 -2.63
N TYR A 72 -4.24 13.49 -3.73
CA TYR A 72 -5.20 13.41 -4.83
C TYR A 72 -6.58 12.91 -4.36
N LEU A 73 -6.60 11.79 -3.63
CA LEU A 73 -7.84 11.21 -3.11
C LEU A 73 -8.56 12.16 -2.16
N LYS A 74 -7.84 12.79 -1.22
CA LYS A 74 -8.46 13.73 -0.27
C LYS A 74 -9.11 14.90 -1.01
N GLN A 75 -8.42 15.47 -2.01
CA GLN A 75 -8.94 16.60 -2.77
C GLN A 75 -10.26 16.26 -3.49
N HIS A 76 -10.38 15.06 -4.05
CA HIS A 76 -11.55 14.65 -4.83
C HIS A 76 -12.67 14.08 -3.97
N VAL A 77 -12.33 13.27 -2.97
CA VAL A 77 -13.32 12.64 -2.09
C VAL A 77 -14.03 13.68 -1.22
N TYR A 78 -13.29 14.66 -0.69
CA TYR A 78 -13.84 15.72 0.16
C TYR A 78 -14.27 16.98 -0.59
N ALA A 79 -14.25 16.97 -1.94
CA ALA A 79 -14.65 18.13 -2.76
C ALA A 79 -16.11 18.57 -2.51
N THR A 80 -16.98 17.64 -2.12
CA THR A 80 -18.37 17.94 -1.75
C THR A 80 -18.75 17.22 -0.46
N PRO A 81 -19.74 17.72 0.31
CA PRO A 81 -20.20 17.08 1.54
C PRO A 81 -20.57 15.61 1.32
N LEU A 82 -20.25 14.79 2.32
CA LEU A 82 -20.48 13.35 2.32
C LEU A 82 -21.53 13.02 3.39
N PRO A 83 -22.79 12.79 3.00
CA PRO A 83 -23.89 12.61 3.96
C PRO A 83 -23.89 11.23 4.61
N THR A 84 -23.29 10.22 3.97
CA THR A 84 -23.29 8.84 4.45
C THR A 84 -21.92 8.17 4.27
N LEU A 85 -21.68 7.13 5.07
CA LEU A 85 -20.51 6.26 4.91
C LEU A 85 -20.49 5.55 3.54
N GLN A 86 -21.67 5.22 3.00
CA GLN A 86 -21.81 4.53 1.71
C GLN A 86 -21.37 5.45 0.56
N ASP A 87 -21.75 6.73 0.62
CA ASP A 87 -21.29 7.72 -0.36
C ASP A 87 -19.78 7.93 -0.29
N PHE A 88 -19.21 7.90 0.92
CA PHE A 88 -17.77 7.99 1.10
C PHE A 88 -17.03 6.79 0.46
N GLN A 89 -17.49 5.57 0.74
CA GLN A 89 -16.91 4.35 0.16
C GLN A 89 -17.03 4.34 -1.37
N ARG A 90 -18.20 4.70 -1.91
CA ARG A 90 -18.43 4.81 -3.36
C ARG A 90 -17.48 5.83 -3.98
N ARG A 91 -17.37 7.02 -3.38
CA ARG A 91 -16.53 8.08 -3.93
C ARG A 91 -15.04 7.75 -3.86
N ILE A 92 -14.59 7.04 -2.82
CA ILE A 92 -13.22 6.50 -2.79
C ILE A 92 -13.02 5.59 -4.00
N ALA A 93 -13.90 4.60 -4.22
CA ALA A 93 -13.79 3.68 -5.35
C ALA A 93 -13.80 4.40 -6.71
N ASP A 94 -14.72 5.35 -6.90
CA ASP A 94 -14.82 6.14 -8.14
C ASP A 94 -13.56 7.00 -8.36
N THR A 95 -13.01 7.60 -7.30
CA THR A 95 -11.79 8.41 -7.39
C THR A 95 -10.59 7.55 -7.76
N PHE A 96 -10.47 6.35 -7.18
CA PHE A 96 -9.44 5.37 -7.55
C PHE A 96 -9.57 4.92 -9.01
N ALA A 97 -10.79 4.71 -9.50
CA ALA A 97 -11.02 4.33 -10.90
C ALA A 97 -10.57 5.41 -11.90
N ASN A 98 -10.50 6.67 -11.46
CA ASN A 98 -10.01 7.78 -12.27
C ASN A 98 -8.49 7.97 -12.21
N VAL A 99 -7.77 7.24 -11.33
CA VAL A 99 -6.30 7.28 -11.30
C VAL A 99 -5.77 6.52 -12.51
N THR A 100 -5.15 7.23 -13.43
CA THR A 100 -4.58 6.62 -14.65
C THR A 100 -3.11 6.24 -14.45
N PRO A 101 -2.57 5.29 -15.22
CA PRO A 101 -1.13 4.98 -15.19
C PRO A 101 -0.25 6.20 -15.52
N ALA A 102 -0.75 7.17 -16.29
CA ALA A 102 -0.04 8.41 -16.60
C ALA A 102 0.06 9.36 -15.40
N MET A 103 -0.86 9.24 -14.44
CA MET A 103 -0.80 9.96 -13.16
C MET A 103 0.19 9.35 -12.18
N HIS A 104 0.71 8.14 -12.44
CA HIS A 104 1.78 7.56 -11.65
C HIS A 104 3.06 8.35 -11.94
N ILE A 105 3.37 9.28 -11.04
CA ILE A 105 4.61 10.03 -11.07
C ILE A 105 5.75 9.02 -11.03
N LYS A 106 6.61 9.10 -12.04
CA LYS A 106 7.77 8.23 -12.22
C LYS A 106 8.81 8.59 -11.16
N ILE A 107 8.61 8.14 -9.93
CA ILE A 107 9.59 8.24 -8.85
C ILE A 107 10.67 7.19 -9.17
N LYS A 108 11.68 7.60 -9.95
CA LYS A 108 12.91 6.81 -10.11
C LYS A 108 13.73 7.00 -8.85
N VAL A 109 13.63 6.07 -7.90
CA VAL A 109 14.74 5.84 -6.97
C VAL A 109 15.71 4.93 -7.72
N SER A 110 16.79 5.51 -8.24
CA SER A 110 17.94 4.73 -8.68
C SER A 110 18.65 4.28 -7.40
N CYS A 111 18.47 3.02 -7.03
CA CYS A 111 19.40 2.33 -6.16
C CYS A 111 20.57 1.85 -7.03
N ASP A 112 21.42 2.77 -7.47
CA ASP A 112 22.73 2.41 -8.02
C ASP A 112 23.83 3.07 -7.17
N ASN A 113 24.65 2.18 -6.60
CA ASN A 113 25.83 2.32 -5.72
C ASN A 113 25.63 2.65 -4.23
#